data_AF-A0A3B9PME9-F1
#
_entry.id   AF-A0A3B9PME9-F1
#
_cell.length_a   1.000
_cell.length_b   1.000
_cell.length_c   1.000
_cell.angle_alpha   90.00
_cell.angle_beta   90.00
_cell.angle_gamma   90.00
#
_symmetry.space_group_name_H-M   'P 1'
#
loop_
_entity.id
_entity.type
_entity.pdbx_description
1 polymer ?
#
loop_
_entity_poly.entity_id
_entity_poly.type
_entity_poly.pdbx_seq_one_letter_code
_entity_poly.pdbx_strand_id
1 'polypeptide(L)' 'MQSTRNVKPPVFNPVTGAIRALAMDAVQQANSGHPGAPMGMAEIAEVLWRHHLRHNPANPKWADRDRF' A
#
# COMPACT_ATOMS: atom_id res chain seq x y z
N MET A 1 20.60 -32.14 15.44
CA MET A 1 20.19 -30.84 16.01
C MET A 1 19.59 -29.98 14.91
N GLN A 2 18.27 -29.98 14.73
CA GLN A 2 17.59 -29.02 13.86
C GLN A 2 16.56 -28.28 14.71
N SER A 3 16.88 -27.03 15.04
CA SER A 3 15.98 -26.12 15.75
C SER A 3 14.93 -25.64 14.76
N THR A 4 13.71 -26.15 14.88
CA THR A 4 12.55 -25.66 14.15
C THR A 4 12.23 -24.26 14.66
N ARG A 5 12.72 -23.22 13.97
CA ARG A 5 12.31 -21.84 14.24
C ARG A 5 10.80 -21.76 14.00
N ASN A 6 10.04 -21.53 15.06
CA ASN A 6 8.60 -21.26 15.00
C ASN A 6 8.41 -19.86 14.38
N VAL A 7 8.48 -19.78 13.04
CA VAL A 7 8.25 -18.54 12.30
C VAL A 7 6.74 -18.40 12.15
N LYS A 8 6.16 -17.44 12.87
CA LYS A 8 4.77 -17.04 12.65
C LYS A 8 4.64 -16.56 11.20
N PRO A 9 3.76 -17.16 10.37
CA PRO A 9 3.61 -16.71 9.00
C PRO A 9 3.21 -15.23 8.99
N PRO A 10 3.69 -14.45 7.99
CA PRO A 10 3.34 -13.05 7.91
C PRO A 10 1.82 -12.92 7.86
N VAL A 11 1.27 -12.05 8.72
CA VAL A 11 -0.15 -11.74 8.72
C VAL A 11 -0.44 -11.03 7.40
N PHE A 12 -1.24 -11.66 6.54
CA PHE A 12 -1.62 -11.08 5.27
C PHE A 12 -2.52 -9.87 5.54
N ASN A 13 -2.06 -8.65 5.23
CA ASN A 13 -2.87 -7.44 5.35
C ASN A 13 -3.70 -7.28 4.07
N PRO A 14 -5.04 -7.41 4.12
CA PRO A 14 -5.88 -7.29 2.93
C PRO A 14 -5.75 -5.93 2.24
N VAL A 15 -5.45 -4.86 3.00
CA VAL A 15 -5.32 -3.51 2.45
C VAL A 15 -4.04 -3.38 1.62
N THR A 16 -2.89 -3.84 2.12
CA THR A 16 -1.64 -3.76 1.34
C THR A 16 -1.64 -4.77 0.18
N GLY A 17 -2.32 -5.91 0.35
CA GLY A 17 -2.61 -6.84 -0.74
C GLY A 17 -3.46 -6.21 -1.84
N ALA A 18 -4.51 -5.46 -1.48
CA ALA A 18 -5.35 -4.76 -2.44
C ALA A 18 -4.58 -3.67 -3.20
N ILE A 19 -3.72 -2.89 -2.52
CA ILE A 19 -2.85 -1.88 -3.18
C ILE A 19 -1.97 -2.55 -4.25
N ARG A 20 -1.38 -3.70 -3.94
CA ARG A 20 -0.55 -4.47 -4.88
C ARG A 20 -1.35 -4.95 -6.08
N ALA A 21 -2.50 -5.60 -5.84
CA ALA A 21 -3.34 -6.14 -6.89
C ALA A 21 -3.78 -5.05 -7.86
N LEU A 22 -4.30 -3.94 -7.34
CA LEU A 22 -4.75 -2.81 -8.16
C LEU A 22 -3.61 -2.21 -8.99
N ALA A 23 -2.40 -2.09 -8.44
CA ALA A 23 -1.25 -1.60 -9.18
C ALA A 23 -0.82 -2.55 -10.30
N MET A 24 -0.83 -3.86 -10.05
CA MET A 24 -0.52 -4.88 -11.07
C MET A 24 -1.56 -4.88 -12.19
N ASP A 25 -2.85 -4.91 -11.83
CA ASP A 25 -3.96 -4.99 -12.78
C ASP A 25 -4.00 -3.76 -13.69
N ALA A 26 -3.80 -2.56 -13.14
CA ALA A 26 -3.79 -1.31 -13.91
C ALA A 26 -2.64 -1.26 -14.92
N VAL A 27 -1.42 -1.67 -14.52
CA VAL A 27 -0.27 -1.73 -15.43
C VAL A 27 -0.48 -2.77 -16.52
N GLN A 28 -1.01 -3.94 -16.15
CA GLN A 28 -1.30 -5.01 -17.11
C GLN A 28 -2.35 -4.56 -18.14
N GLN A 29 -3.43 -3.92 -17.69
CA GLN A 29 -4.47 -3.39 -18.56
C GLN A 29 -3.95 -2.30 -19.50
N ALA A 30 -3.05 -1.45 -19.03
CA ALA A 30 -2.42 -0.41 -19.84
C ALA A 30 -1.31 -0.95 -20.78
N ASN A 31 -0.88 -2.20 -20.60
CA ASN A 31 0.30 -2.80 -21.25
C ASN A 31 1.56 -1.91 -21.13
N SER A 32 1.64 -1.12 -20.05
CA SER A 32 2.70 -0.12 -19.84
C SER A 32 2.66 0.39 -18.39
N GLY A 33 3.84 0.59 -17.78
CA GLY A 33 3.98 1.17 -16.44
C GLY A 33 5.01 0.47 -15.55
N HIS A 34 5.07 0.88 -14.29
CA HIS A 34 6.05 0.39 -13.31
C HIS A 34 5.36 -0.14 -12.04
N PRO A 35 5.01 -1.45 -11.97
CA PRO A 35 4.25 -2.01 -10.85
C PRO A 35 5.14 -2.25 -9.61
N GLY A 36 6.46 -2.37 -9.79
CA GLY A 36 7.39 -2.73 -8.72
C GLY A 36 7.43 -1.72 -7.56
N ALA A 37 7.48 -0.42 -7.86
CA ALA A 37 7.50 0.60 -6.81
C ALA A 37 6.19 0.65 -6.00
N PRO A 38 4.99 0.70 -6.61
CA PRO A 38 3.73 0.56 -5.89
C PRO A 38 3.65 -0.70 -5.03
N MET A 39 4.12 -1.84 -5.53
CA MET A 39 4.06 -3.11 -4.80
C MET A 39 5.02 -3.16 -3.60
N GLY A 40 6.22 -2.58 -3.73
CA GLY A 40 7.22 -2.52 -2.66
C GLY A 40 6.88 -1.49 -1.58
N MET A 41 6.11 -0.46 -1.92
CA MET A 41 5.76 0.65 -1.02
C MET A 41 4.37 0.50 -0.36
N ALA A 42 3.66 -0.61 -0.58
CA ALA A 42 2.25 -0.76 -0.16
C ALA A 42 2.04 -0.58 1.36
N GLU A 43 2.93 -1.10 2.19
CA GLU A 43 2.87 -0.94 3.65
C GLU A 43 3.09 0.51 4.06
N ILE A 44 4.06 1.19 3.45
CA ILE A 44 4.36 2.60 3.75
C ILE A 44 3.17 3.47 3.34
N ALA A 45 2.60 3.23 2.16
CA ALA A 45 1.42 3.94 1.69
C ALA A 45 0.22 3.74 2.62
N GLU A 46 -0.01 2.52 3.12
CA GLU A 46 -1.07 2.21 4.08
C GLU A 46 -0.90 2.99 5.38
N VAL A 47 0.30 2.94 5.97
CA VAL A 47 0.62 3.65 7.22
C VAL A 47 0.51 5.16 7.06
N LEU A 48 1.09 5.72 5.99
CA LEU A 48 1.08 7.15 5.71
C LEU A 48 -0.34 7.66 5.49
N TRP A 49 -1.09 7.03 4.57
CA TRP A 49 -2.39 7.54 4.13
C TRP A 49 -3.49 7.36 5.17
N ARG A 50 -3.48 6.26 5.94
CA ARG A 50 -4.57 5.96 6.88
C ARG A 50 -4.30 6.46 8.30
N HIS A 51 -3.04 6.53 8.72
CA HIS A 51 -2.70 6.75 10.12
C HIS A 51 -1.96 8.06 10.40
N HIS A 52 -1.39 8.71 9.38
CA HIS A 52 -0.57 9.92 9.59
C HIS A 52 -1.10 11.15 8.88
N LEU A 53 -1.49 11.05 7.60
CA LEU A 53 -1.94 12.22 6.85
C LEU A 53 -3.27 12.76 7.39
N ARG A 54 -3.31 14.07 7.62
CA ARG A 54 -4.53 14.85 7.83
C ARG A 54 -5.12 15.19 6.46
N HIS A 55 -6.07 14.40 5.99
CA HIS A 55 -6.74 14.67 4.70
C HIS A 55 -8.24 14.39 4.78
N ASN A 56 -8.98 14.94 3.82
CA ASN A 56 -10.41 14.69 3.66
C ASN A 56 -10.68 14.31 2.19
N PRO A 57 -10.91 13.02 1.89
CA PRO A 57 -11.21 12.58 0.52
C PRO A 57 -12.47 13.21 -0.08
N ALA A 58 -13.45 13.62 0.74
CA ALA A 58 -14.64 14.32 0.27
C ALA A 58 -14.43 15.83 0.04
N ASN A 59 -13.34 16.40 0.59
CA ASN A 59 -12.93 17.78 0.34
C ASN A 59 -11.42 17.89 0.09
N PRO A 60 -10.94 17.50 -1.11
CA PRO A 60 -9.52 17.51 -1.44
C PRO A 60 -8.92 18.93 -1.52
N LYS A 61 -9.76 19.98 -1.53
CA LYS A 61 -9.34 21.38 -1.54
C LYS A 61 -9.26 22.01 -0.14
N TRP A 62 -9.49 21.24 0.93
CA TRP A 62 -9.32 21.72 2.31
C TRP A 62 -7.94 22.36 2.49
N ALA A 63 -7.91 23.63 2.90
CA ALA A 63 -6.69 24.42 2.93
C ALA A 63 -5.57 23.78 3.80
N ASP A 64 -5.93 23.30 4.99
CA ASP A 64 -5.01 22.81 6.03
C ASP A 64 -4.77 21.28 6.00
N ARG A 65 -5.07 20.61 4.88
CA ARG A 65 -4.72 19.20 4.72
C ARG A 65 -3.19 19.00 4.61
N ASP A 66 -2.69 17.83 4.96
CA ASP A 66 -1.32 17.47 4.60
C ASP A 66 -1.18 17.26 3.07
N ARG A 67 0.04 17.40 2.56
CA ARG A 67 0.36 17.29 1.13
C ARG A 67 1.16 16.02 0.85
N PHE A 68 0.78 15.28 -0.18
CA PHE A 68 1.43 14.10 -0.74
C PHE A 68 1.29 14.16 -2.27
#